data_AF-A0A2S6X2K5-F1
#
_entry.id   AF-A0A2S6X2K5-F1
#
_cell.length_a   1.000
_cell.length_b   1.000
_cell.length_c   1.000
_cell.angle_alpha   90.00
_cell.angle_beta   90.00
_cell.angle_gamma   90.00
#
_symmetry.space_group_name_H-M   'P 1'
#
loop_
_entity.id
_entity.type
_entity.pdbx_description
1 polymer ?
#
loop_
_entity_poly.entity_id
_entity_poly.type
_entity_poly.pdbx_seq_one_letter_code
_entity_poly.pdbx_strand_id
1 'polypeptide(L)'
;MPVSLLTVGRFVDFPVSRGAKHSYDRTNRSASPRKAPTVAATPVDRRAKRLVVLVSGSGTNLQALLDEIAATGAETYGAEIVAVGADRDGIEGLARAERAGVATFVCRVKDHGTREEWDAALAEAVAAHEPDLVVSAGFMKIVGKEFLARFGGRFVNTHPALLPSFPGAHGVRDALAYGARVTGCTVHFVDDGVDTGPIIAQGVVEVRDEDYEDEGVALHERIKEVERRLLVDVVGRLARNGYRIEGRKVVIQ
;
A
#
# COMPACT_ATOMS: atom_id res chain seq x y z
N MET A 1 44.60 -12.00 40.83
CA MET A 1 43.29 -11.88 41.50
C MET A 1 42.20 -11.84 40.42
N PRO A 2 41.53 -12.95 40.06
CA PRO A 2 40.41 -12.89 39.12
C PRO A 2 39.08 -13.22 39.82
N VAL A 3 38.10 -12.31 39.72
CA VAL A 3 36.70 -12.46 40.10
C VAL A 3 35.94 -11.51 39.17
N SER A 4 34.85 -11.79 38.46
CA SER A 4 34.04 -12.96 38.15
C SER A 4 33.17 -12.55 36.95
N LEU A 5 32.85 -13.48 36.04
CA LEU A 5 31.77 -13.34 35.06
C LEU A 5 30.45 -13.05 35.78
N LEU A 6 29.65 -12.09 35.29
CA LEU A 6 28.25 -11.96 35.65
C LEU A 6 27.38 -12.63 34.59
N THR A 7 26.59 -13.58 35.06
CA THR A 7 25.69 -14.45 34.31
C THR A 7 24.37 -13.77 33.99
N VAL A 8 23.87 -14.10 32.79
CA VAL A 8 22.54 -13.95 32.20
C VAL A 8 21.39 -13.82 33.20
N GLY A 9 20.64 -12.72 33.09
CA GLY A 9 19.41 -12.43 33.84
C GLY A 9 18.23 -13.31 33.40
N ARG A 10 17.55 -13.86 34.42
CA ARG A 10 16.43 -14.80 34.37
C ARG A 10 15.16 -14.24 33.73
N PHE A 11 14.46 -15.13 33.02
CA PHE A 11 13.03 -15.04 32.70
C PHE A 11 12.20 -14.95 33.99
N VAL A 12 11.13 -14.16 33.95
CA VAL A 12 10.18 -13.99 35.05
C VAL A 12 9.04 -14.99 34.85
N ASP A 13 8.90 -15.95 35.76
CA ASP A 13 7.80 -16.93 35.78
C ASP A 13 6.52 -16.32 36.39
N PHE A 14 5.39 -16.49 35.70
CA PHE A 14 4.05 -16.20 36.23
C PHE A 14 3.47 -17.45 36.94
N PRO A 15 2.89 -17.34 38.15
CA PRO A 15 2.36 -18.49 38.87
C PRO A 15 1.01 -18.95 38.31
N VAL A 16 0.94 -20.24 37.94
CA VAL A 16 -0.32 -20.94 37.61
C VAL A 16 -0.93 -21.51 38.90
N SER A 17 -2.09 -20.98 39.29
CA SER A 17 -2.88 -21.53 40.42
C SER A 17 -3.64 -22.79 39.98
N ARG A 18 -3.52 -23.87 40.77
CA ARG A 18 -4.28 -25.11 40.62
C ARG A 18 -5.56 -25.06 41.46
N GLY A 19 -6.68 -25.39 40.80
CA GLY A 19 -7.70 -26.26 41.40
C GLY A 19 -9.10 -25.66 41.59
N ALA A 20 -10.06 -26.18 40.82
CA ALA A 20 -11.32 -26.69 41.34
C ALA A 20 -11.97 -27.59 40.29
N LYS A 21 -12.17 -28.87 40.62
CA LYS A 21 -13.00 -29.79 39.84
C LYS A 21 -14.46 -29.40 40.08
N HIS A 22 -15.20 -29.09 39.03
CA HIS A 22 -16.66 -29.09 39.05
C HIS A 22 -17.14 -29.93 37.87
N SER A 23 -17.67 -31.10 38.21
CA SER A 23 -18.49 -31.93 37.35
C SER A 23 -19.77 -31.16 36.99
N TYR A 24 -20.05 -31.00 35.70
CA TYR A 24 -21.39 -30.63 35.27
C TYR A 24 -21.90 -31.59 34.20
N ASP A 25 -23.12 -32.03 34.49
CA ASP A 25 -23.89 -33.10 33.90
C ASP A 25 -24.26 -32.84 32.44
N ARG A 26 -24.36 -33.93 31.68
CA ARG A 26 -24.48 -33.94 30.22
C ARG A 26 -25.90 -34.31 29.83
N THR A 27 -26.86 -33.39 29.93
CA THR A 27 -28.12 -33.47 29.18
C THR A 27 -28.80 -32.10 29.05
N ASN A 28 -28.85 -31.52 27.84
CA ASN A 28 -30.13 -31.07 27.28
C ASN A 28 -30.08 -30.82 25.76
N ARG A 29 -31.20 -31.10 25.12
CA ARG A 29 -31.43 -31.19 23.67
C ARG A 29 -31.62 -29.83 22.99
N SER A 30 -31.21 -29.81 21.72
CA SER A 30 -31.78 -29.14 20.55
C SER A 30 -32.35 -27.72 20.66
N ALA A 31 -31.61 -26.76 20.10
CA ALA A 31 -32.19 -25.71 19.26
C ALA A 31 -31.27 -25.50 18.05
N SER A 32 -31.78 -25.76 16.85
CA SER A 32 -31.04 -25.56 15.60
C SER A 32 -30.85 -24.06 15.36
N PRO A 33 -29.63 -23.56 15.12
CA PRO A 33 -29.45 -22.15 14.79
C PRO A 33 -30.05 -21.91 13.41
N ARG A 34 -30.94 -20.91 13.30
CA ARG A 34 -31.44 -20.44 12.01
C ARG A 34 -30.25 -19.94 11.20
N LYS A 35 -30.01 -20.54 10.03
CA LYS A 35 -29.03 -20.05 9.05
C LYS A 35 -29.37 -18.60 8.72
N ALA A 36 -28.47 -17.69 9.05
CA ALA A 36 -28.47 -16.35 8.49
C ALA A 36 -28.42 -16.47 6.95
N PRO A 37 -29.14 -15.62 6.19
CA PRO A 37 -29.13 -15.69 4.74
C PRO A 37 -27.69 -15.50 4.26
N THR A 38 -27.12 -16.57 3.69
CA THR A 38 -25.85 -16.50 2.99
C THR A 38 -26.11 -15.72 1.71
N VAL A 39 -25.75 -14.44 1.70
CA VAL A 39 -25.62 -13.69 0.45
C VAL A 39 -24.56 -14.41 -0.36
N ALA A 40 -24.94 -14.94 -1.52
CA ALA A 40 -24.02 -15.61 -2.42
C ALA A 40 -22.84 -14.67 -2.72
N ALA A 41 -21.61 -15.16 -2.56
CA ALA A 41 -20.42 -14.41 -2.94
C ALA A 41 -20.55 -14.03 -4.41
N THR A 42 -20.42 -12.73 -4.70
CA THR A 42 -20.33 -12.22 -6.08
C THR A 42 -19.27 -13.02 -6.82
N PRO A 43 -19.53 -13.50 -8.05
CA PRO A 43 -18.51 -14.19 -8.83
C PRO A 43 -17.28 -13.30 -8.93
N VAL A 44 -16.10 -13.84 -8.61
CA VAL A 44 -14.83 -13.15 -8.84
C VAL A 44 -14.75 -12.94 -10.35
N ASP A 45 -14.88 -11.68 -10.76
CA ASP A 45 -14.67 -11.27 -12.14
C ASP A 45 -13.28 -11.72 -12.57
N ARG A 46 -13.23 -12.65 -13.52
CA ARG A 46 -12.01 -13.32 -13.97
C ARG A 46 -11.22 -12.51 -15.00
N ARG A 47 -11.73 -11.34 -15.41
CA ARG A 47 -11.03 -10.43 -16.31
C ARG A 47 -9.92 -9.69 -15.56
N ALA A 48 -8.81 -9.45 -16.24
CA ALA A 48 -7.78 -8.52 -15.77
C ALA A 48 -8.36 -7.14 -15.40
N LYS A 49 -8.09 -6.71 -14.17
CA LYS A 49 -8.49 -5.41 -13.62
C LYS A 49 -7.78 -4.25 -14.31
N ARG A 50 -8.51 -3.17 -14.55
CA ARG A 50 -8.00 -1.97 -15.20
C ARG A 50 -7.29 -1.10 -14.18
N LEU A 51 -5.99 -0.87 -14.39
CA LEU A 51 -5.17 0.00 -13.54
C LEU A 51 -4.90 1.33 -14.22
N VAL A 52 -5.14 2.42 -13.48
CA VAL A 52 -4.55 3.72 -13.81
C VAL A 52 -3.41 4.00 -12.82
N VAL A 53 -2.24 4.35 -13.34
CA VAL A 53 -1.06 4.65 -12.52
C VAL A 53 -0.75 6.14 -12.60
N LEU A 54 -0.62 6.81 -11.45
CA LEU A 54 -0.29 8.24 -11.35
C LEU A 54 1.18 8.43 -10.96
N VAL A 55 1.88 9.33 -11.64
CA VAL A 55 3.33 9.58 -11.49
C VAL A 55 3.69 11.06 -11.52
N SER A 56 4.80 11.44 -10.88
CA SER A 56 5.34 12.81 -10.92
C SER A 56 6.83 12.91 -11.25
N GLY A 57 7.49 11.78 -11.54
CA GLY A 57 8.94 11.74 -11.68
C GLY A 57 9.46 10.50 -12.42
N SER A 58 10.45 9.82 -11.84
CA SER A 58 11.20 8.74 -12.51
C SER A 58 10.38 7.51 -12.89
N GLY A 59 9.27 7.25 -12.17
CA GLY A 59 8.36 6.14 -12.46
C GLY A 59 8.97 4.75 -12.23
N THR A 60 9.85 4.58 -11.25
CA THR A 60 10.46 3.27 -10.95
C THR A 60 9.45 2.25 -10.44
N ASN A 61 8.46 2.67 -9.65
CA ASN A 61 7.33 1.82 -9.24
C ASN A 61 6.43 1.46 -10.44
N LEU A 62 6.21 2.41 -11.37
CA LEU A 62 5.51 2.15 -12.63
C LEU A 62 6.27 1.10 -13.47
N GLN A 63 7.59 1.23 -13.61
CA GLN A 63 8.39 0.27 -14.37
C GLN A 63 8.26 -1.15 -13.79
N ALA A 64 8.32 -1.29 -12.46
CA ALA A 64 8.20 -2.59 -11.81
C ALA A 64 6.84 -3.25 -12.10
N LEU A 65 5.75 -2.49 -12.11
CA LEU A 65 4.43 -2.99 -12.49
C LEU A 65 4.36 -3.38 -13.97
N LEU A 66 4.91 -2.56 -14.87
CA LEU A 66 4.97 -2.86 -16.31
C LEU A 66 5.75 -4.15 -16.58
N ASP A 67 6.92 -4.30 -15.97
CA ASP A 67 7.80 -5.45 -16.14
C ASP A 67 7.15 -6.74 -15.66
N GLU A 68 6.52 -6.73 -14.48
CA GLU A 68 5.84 -7.91 -13.93
C GLU A 68 4.64 -8.32 -14.79
N ILE A 69 3.81 -7.35 -15.20
CA ILE A 69 2.64 -7.61 -16.06
C ILE A 69 3.10 -8.16 -17.41
N ALA A 70 4.17 -7.63 -17.99
CA ALA A 70 4.72 -8.13 -19.26
C ALA A 70 5.30 -9.54 -19.11
N ALA A 71 5.95 -9.85 -17.99
CA ALA A 71 6.55 -11.16 -17.73
C ALA A 71 5.51 -12.25 -17.45
N THR A 72 4.44 -11.93 -16.74
CA THR A 72 3.42 -12.91 -16.29
C THR A 72 2.18 -12.96 -17.18
N GLY A 73 1.89 -11.87 -17.90
CA GLY A 73 0.66 -11.65 -18.66
C GLY A 73 -0.46 -11.08 -17.77
N ALA A 74 -1.22 -10.12 -18.33
CA ALA A 74 -2.26 -9.37 -17.60
C ALA A 74 -3.31 -10.26 -16.91
N GLU A 75 -3.74 -11.35 -17.55
CA GLU A 75 -4.71 -12.28 -16.96
C GLU A 75 -4.13 -13.05 -15.77
N THR A 76 -2.86 -13.48 -15.85
CA THR A 76 -2.18 -14.20 -14.76
C THR A 76 -1.86 -13.29 -13.60
N TYR A 77 -1.39 -12.07 -13.89
CA TYR A 77 -1.17 -11.03 -12.88
C TYR A 77 -2.49 -10.57 -12.24
N GLY A 78 -3.57 -10.62 -13.04
CA GLY A 78 -4.92 -10.18 -12.69
C GLY A 78 -5.20 -8.71 -13.02
N ALA A 79 -4.29 -7.99 -13.67
CA ALA A 79 -4.46 -6.58 -13.99
C ALA A 79 -3.69 -6.13 -15.24
N GLU A 80 -4.20 -5.10 -15.90
CA GLU A 80 -3.58 -4.39 -17.02
C GLU A 80 -3.46 -2.89 -16.71
N ILE A 81 -2.35 -2.25 -17.09
CA ILE A 81 -2.23 -0.79 -16.99
C ILE A 81 -2.88 -0.18 -18.24
N VAL A 82 -4.02 0.48 -18.05
CA VAL A 82 -4.80 1.07 -19.14
C VAL A 82 -4.44 2.52 -19.42
N ALA A 83 -3.91 3.22 -18.41
CA ALA A 83 -3.35 4.55 -18.58
C ALA A 83 -2.34 4.94 -17.50
N VAL A 84 -1.44 5.86 -17.85
CA VAL A 84 -0.53 6.54 -16.94
C VAL A 84 -0.80 8.04 -16.94
N GLY A 85 -1.17 8.56 -15.77
CA GLY A 85 -1.42 9.98 -15.55
C GLY A 85 -0.24 10.68 -14.89
N ALA A 86 0.04 11.92 -15.28
CA ALA A 86 1.05 12.74 -14.62
C ALA A 86 0.54 14.15 -14.27
N ASP A 87 1.15 14.78 -13.27
CA ASP A 87 0.88 16.19 -12.92
C ASP A 87 1.80 17.18 -13.66
N ARG A 88 2.70 16.69 -14.51
CA ARG A 88 3.70 17.48 -15.23
C ARG A 88 4.22 16.73 -16.46
N ASP A 89 4.68 17.50 -17.44
CA ASP A 89 5.25 16.98 -18.69
C ASP A 89 6.72 16.56 -18.51
N GLY A 90 7.25 15.82 -19.50
CA GLY A 90 8.69 15.62 -19.65
C GLY A 90 9.35 14.76 -18.56
N ILE A 91 8.57 13.94 -17.85
CA ILE A 91 9.08 13.03 -16.83
C ILE A 91 9.34 11.64 -17.41
N GLU A 92 10.35 10.97 -16.86
CA GLU A 92 10.71 9.61 -17.28
C GLU A 92 9.57 8.61 -17.07
N GLY A 93 8.69 8.81 -16.09
CA GLY A 93 7.50 7.97 -15.89
C GLY A 93 6.56 7.94 -17.11
N LEU A 94 6.38 9.07 -17.81
CA LEU A 94 5.58 9.12 -19.04
C LEU A 94 6.31 8.40 -20.18
N ALA A 95 7.62 8.64 -20.34
CA ALA A 95 8.43 7.97 -21.34
C ALA A 95 8.45 6.44 -21.16
N ARG A 96 8.39 5.94 -19.92
CA ARG A 96 8.25 4.51 -19.62
C ARG A 96 6.92 3.94 -20.13
N ALA A 97 5.82 4.64 -19.89
CA ALA A 97 4.50 4.24 -20.34
C ALA A 97 4.41 4.22 -21.87
N GLU A 98 4.92 5.26 -22.53
CA GLU A 98 4.98 5.35 -23.99
C GLU A 98 5.79 4.20 -24.61
N ARG A 99 6.96 3.87 -24.05
CA ARG A 99 7.78 2.72 -24.51
C ARG A 99 7.06 1.38 -24.34
N ALA A 100 6.16 1.26 -23.38
CA ALA A 100 5.33 0.09 -23.17
C ALA A 100 4.02 0.10 -23.99
N GLY A 101 3.77 1.16 -24.78
CA GLY A 101 2.54 1.30 -25.56
C GLY A 101 1.29 1.60 -24.72
N VAL A 102 1.46 2.11 -23.50
CA VAL A 102 0.37 2.45 -22.59
C VAL A 102 -0.06 3.90 -22.82
N ALA A 103 -1.38 4.13 -22.84
CA ALA A 103 -1.93 5.48 -23.00
C ALA A 103 -1.48 6.41 -21.86
N THR A 104 -1.19 7.67 -22.19
CA THR A 104 -0.78 8.66 -21.19
C THR A 104 -1.65 9.90 -21.21
N PHE A 105 -1.81 10.54 -20.06
CA PHE A 105 -2.39 11.88 -19.96
C PHE A 105 -1.63 12.74 -18.95
N VAL A 106 -1.71 14.05 -19.10
CA VAL A 106 -1.11 15.02 -18.17
C VAL A 106 -2.19 15.97 -17.68
N CYS A 107 -2.32 16.11 -16.36
CA CYS A 107 -3.24 17.02 -15.69
C CYS A 107 -2.46 17.91 -14.71
N ARG A 108 -2.01 19.07 -15.21
CA ARG A 108 -1.11 19.95 -14.46
C ARG A 108 -1.90 20.91 -13.59
N VAL A 109 -1.54 21.02 -12.31
CA VAL A 109 -2.21 21.93 -11.36
C VAL A 109 -2.29 23.37 -11.89
N LYS A 110 -1.23 23.84 -12.56
CA LYS A 110 -1.13 25.22 -13.07
C LYS A 110 -2.09 25.54 -14.23
N ASP A 111 -2.74 24.54 -14.82
CA ASP A 111 -3.66 24.72 -15.95
C ASP A 111 -5.10 24.99 -15.51
N HIS A 112 -5.35 25.02 -14.18
CA HIS A 112 -6.67 25.23 -13.58
C HIS A 112 -6.66 26.46 -12.67
N GLY A 113 -7.79 27.13 -12.52
CA GLY A 113 -7.91 28.35 -11.72
C GLY A 113 -7.87 28.09 -10.22
N THR A 114 -8.36 26.91 -9.80
CA THR A 114 -8.40 26.50 -8.39
C THR A 114 -7.92 25.06 -8.20
N ARG A 115 -7.65 24.68 -6.93
CA ARG A 115 -7.23 23.31 -6.61
C ARG A 115 -8.40 22.33 -6.78
N GLU A 116 -9.61 22.79 -6.49
CA GLU A 116 -10.86 22.06 -6.62
C GLU A 116 -11.16 21.76 -8.10
N GLU A 117 -10.94 22.72 -8.99
CA GLU A 117 -11.06 22.52 -10.44
C GLU A 117 -10.06 21.49 -10.97
N TRP A 118 -8.80 21.55 -10.50
CA TRP A 118 -7.79 20.55 -10.86
C TRP A 118 -8.16 19.17 -10.33
N ASP A 119 -8.67 19.06 -9.10
CA ASP A 119 -9.08 17.79 -8.50
C ASP A 119 -10.22 17.13 -9.31
N ALA A 120 -11.23 17.92 -9.68
CA ALA A 120 -12.31 17.46 -10.55
C ALA A 120 -11.80 17.02 -11.93
N ALA A 121 -10.90 17.80 -12.54
CA ALA A 121 -10.31 17.46 -13.83
C ALA A 121 -9.46 16.18 -13.79
N LEU A 122 -8.66 16.00 -12.73
CA LEU A 122 -7.90 14.76 -12.51
C LEU A 122 -8.84 13.57 -12.33
N ALA A 123 -9.92 13.75 -11.55
CA ALA A 123 -10.91 12.70 -11.33
C ALA A 123 -11.61 12.28 -12.63
N GLU A 124 -11.96 13.23 -13.51
CA GLU A 124 -12.53 12.94 -14.84
C GLU A 124 -11.52 12.24 -15.76
N ALA A 125 -10.28 12.73 -15.81
CA ALA A 125 -9.24 12.13 -16.65
C ALA A 125 -8.98 10.66 -16.24
N VAL A 126 -8.94 10.36 -14.94
CA VAL A 126 -8.82 8.99 -14.45
C VAL A 126 -10.09 8.18 -14.74
N ALA A 127 -11.28 8.76 -14.54
CA ALA A 127 -12.56 8.06 -14.75
C ALA A 127 -12.80 7.68 -16.22
N ALA A 128 -12.30 8.46 -17.18
CA ALA A 128 -12.39 8.18 -18.61
C ALA A 128 -11.74 6.84 -19.02
N HIS A 129 -10.85 6.31 -18.17
CA HIS A 129 -10.22 5.01 -18.36
C HIS A 129 -10.91 3.86 -17.62
N GLU A 130 -12.02 4.13 -16.92
CA GLU A 130 -12.80 3.13 -16.17
C GLU A 130 -11.95 2.20 -15.27
N PRO A 131 -11.10 2.73 -14.36
CA PRO A 131 -10.23 1.89 -13.56
C PRO A 131 -10.98 1.12 -12.47
N ASP A 132 -10.55 -0.12 -12.28
CA ASP A 132 -10.89 -0.93 -11.11
C ASP A 132 -10.03 -0.52 -9.89
N LEU A 133 -8.76 -0.15 -10.14
CA LEU A 133 -7.82 0.35 -9.14
C LEU A 133 -7.02 1.53 -9.70
N VAL A 134 -6.67 2.45 -8.81
CA VAL A 134 -5.73 3.54 -9.09
C VAL A 134 -4.49 3.34 -8.24
N VAL A 135 -3.30 3.55 -8.78
CA VAL A 135 -2.03 3.40 -8.06
C VAL A 135 -1.23 4.70 -8.14
N SER A 136 -0.86 5.26 -6.99
CA SER A 136 0.17 6.30 -6.91
C SER A 136 1.53 5.62 -6.93
N ALA A 137 2.29 5.83 -8.01
CA ALA A 137 3.66 5.36 -8.19
C ALA A 137 4.64 6.53 -8.05
N GLY A 138 4.55 7.24 -6.92
CA GLY A 138 5.28 8.48 -6.66
C GLY A 138 4.57 9.71 -7.21
N PHE A 139 3.25 9.78 -7.06
CA PHE A 139 2.46 10.97 -7.40
C PHE A 139 2.58 12.01 -6.27
N MET A 140 3.12 13.18 -6.58
CA MET A 140 3.52 14.19 -5.59
C MET A 140 2.42 15.23 -5.33
N LYS A 141 1.15 14.87 -5.54
CA LYS A 141 0.00 15.74 -5.30
C LYS A 141 -1.04 15.05 -4.43
N ILE A 142 -1.48 15.76 -3.41
CA ILE A 142 -2.61 15.36 -2.56
C ILE A 142 -3.90 15.44 -3.40
N VAL A 143 -4.65 14.34 -3.48
CA VAL A 143 -5.94 14.31 -4.14
C VAL A 143 -7.01 14.91 -3.23
N GLY A 144 -8.02 15.53 -3.81
CA GLY A 144 -9.13 16.16 -3.11
C GLY A 144 -10.36 15.27 -2.99
N LYS A 145 -11.46 15.89 -2.55
CA LYS A 145 -12.71 15.21 -2.21
C LYS A 145 -13.41 14.61 -3.42
N GLU A 146 -13.35 15.27 -4.59
CA GLU A 146 -14.02 14.78 -5.80
C GLU A 146 -13.33 13.50 -6.30
N PHE A 147 -12.01 13.49 -6.27
CA PHE A 147 -11.24 12.30 -6.59
C PHE A 147 -11.52 11.14 -5.62
N LEU A 148 -11.50 11.42 -4.31
CA LEU A 148 -11.76 10.41 -3.28
C LEU A 148 -13.22 9.91 -3.28
N ALA A 149 -14.19 10.73 -3.66
CA ALA A 149 -15.58 10.28 -3.81
C ALA A 149 -15.71 9.18 -4.89
N ARG A 150 -14.85 9.23 -5.93
CA ARG A 150 -14.84 8.23 -7.00
C ARG A 150 -13.93 7.04 -6.68
N PHE A 151 -12.72 7.29 -6.21
CA PHE A 151 -11.66 6.27 -6.12
C PHE A 151 -11.28 5.91 -4.68
N GLY A 152 -11.94 6.48 -3.68
CA GLY A 152 -11.78 6.10 -2.28
C GLY A 152 -11.99 4.59 -2.08
N GLY A 153 -11.09 3.97 -1.33
CA GLY A 153 -11.06 2.51 -1.17
C GLY A 153 -10.58 1.73 -2.40
N ARG A 154 -10.17 2.39 -3.49
CA ARG A 154 -9.57 1.80 -4.71
C ARG A 154 -8.25 2.48 -5.12
N PHE A 155 -7.87 3.57 -4.46
CA PHE A 155 -6.64 4.29 -4.70
C PHE A 155 -5.54 3.86 -3.73
N VAL A 156 -4.51 3.20 -4.25
CA VAL A 156 -3.36 2.65 -3.51
C VAL A 156 -2.18 3.62 -3.59
N ASN A 157 -1.49 3.82 -2.48
CA ASN A 157 -0.24 4.59 -2.42
C ASN A 157 0.83 3.82 -1.65
N THR A 158 2.10 4.17 -1.94
CA THR A 158 3.25 3.73 -1.15
C THR A 158 3.83 4.90 -0.36
N HIS A 159 4.31 4.60 0.85
CA HIS A 159 5.00 5.55 1.71
C HIS A 159 6.32 4.95 2.21
N PRO A 160 7.47 5.65 2.11
CA PRO A 160 8.79 5.12 2.49
C PRO A 160 9.06 5.20 4.00
N ALA A 161 8.09 4.75 4.81
CA ALA A 161 8.26 4.46 6.23
C ALA A 161 7.25 3.40 6.69
N LEU A 162 7.43 2.88 7.91
CA LEU A 162 6.45 2.01 8.57
C LEU A 162 5.35 2.86 9.24
N LEU A 163 4.28 3.17 8.50
CA LEU A 163 3.13 3.88 9.07
C LEU A 163 2.55 3.12 10.28
N PRO A 164 2.08 3.83 11.32
CA PRO A 164 1.84 5.28 11.38
C PRO A 164 3.07 6.14 11.70
N SER A 165 4.28 5.57 11.76
CA SER A 165 5.50 6.34 12.01
C SER A 165 5.95 7.11 10.76
N PHE A 166 6.45 8.32 11.00
CA PHE A 166 7.09 9.20 10.00
C PHE A 166 6.22 9.48 8.75
N PRO A 167 4.96 9.95 8.89
CA PRO A 167 4.13 10.32 7.75
C PRO A 167 4.65 11.59 7.05
N GLY A 168 4.20 11.84 5.82
CA GLY A 168 4.52 13.04 5.06
C GLY A 168 5.80 12.93 4.23
N ALA A 169 6.23 14.05 3.63
CA ALA A 169 7.23 14.04 2.56
C ALA A 169 8.66 13.59 2.96
N HIS A 170 8.95 13.41 4.25
CA HIS A 170 10.31 13.25 4.76
C HIS A 170 10.52 11.98 5.61
N GLY A 171 9.70 10.94 5.40
CA GLY A 171 9.71 9.72 6.22
C GLY A 171 11.09 9.09 6.48
N VAL A 172 11.95 9.02 5.44
CA VAL A 172 13.31 8.47 5.58
C VAL A 172 14.21 9.37 6.45
N ARG A 173 14.19 10.68 6.20
CA ARG A 173 14.95 11.67 6.97
C ARG A 173 14.51 11.67 8.43
N ASP A 174 13.21 11.60 8.67
CA ASP A 174 12.63 11.64 10.01
C ASP A 174 12.95 10.36 10.78
N ALA A 175 12.97 9.19 10.12
CA ALA A 175 13.41 7.93 10.72
C ALA A 175 14.88 7.98 11.18
N LEU A 176 15.76 8.53 10.34
CA LEU A 176 17.18 8.73 10.68
C LEU A 176 17.36 9.72 11.82
N ALA A 177 16.72 10.89 11.72
CA ALA A 177 16.80 11.94 12.76
C ALA A 177 16.29 11.46 14.12
N TYR A 178 15.30 10.56 14.13
CA TYR A 178 14.78 9.95 15.36
C TYR A 178 15.72 8.87 15.95
N GLY A 179 16.66 8.34 15.16
CA GLY A 179 17.52 7.22 15.56
C GLY A 179 16.81 5.87 15.47
N ALA A 180 15.84 5.71 14.57
CA ALA A 180 15.17 4.43 14.36
C ALA A 180 16.18 3.37 13.88
N ARG A 181 16.10 2.15 14.45
CA ARG A 181 16.91 0.99 13.99
C ARG A 181 16.20 0.16 12.93
N VAL A 182 14.89 0.38 12.79
CA VAL A 182 14.05 -0.31 11.82
C VAL A 182 13.09 0.73 11.22
N THR A 183 13.01 0.73 9.90
CA THR A 183 12.06 1.49 9.09
C THR A 183 11.52 0.57 7.99
N GLY A 184 11.03 1.12 6.87
CA GLY A 184 10.50 0.31 5.80
C GLY A 184 9.69 1.10 4.79
N CYS A 185 8.75 0.42 4.17
CA CYS A 185 7.72 1.02 3.34
C CYS A 185 6.35 0.48 3.72
N THR A 186 5.31 1.25 3.41
CA THR A 186 3.92 0.87 3.62
C THR A 186 3.13 1.04 2.34
N VAL A 187 2.36 0.02 1.96
CA VAL A 187 1.32 0.12 0.92
C VAL A 187 -0.02 0.29 1.63
N HIS A 188 -0.77 1.34 1.30
CA HIS A 188 -2.04 1.66 1.95
C HIS A 188 -3.06 2.22 0.95
N PHE A 189 -4.34 2.19 1.32
CA PHE A 189 -5.35 2.97 0.61
C PHE A 189 -5.26 4.45 1.01
N VAL A 190 -5.45 5.34 0.05
CA VAL A 190 -5.49 6.78 0.27
C VAL A 190 -6.85 7.19 0.84
N ASP A 191 -6.84 8.06 1.84
CA ASP A 191 -8.01 8.73 2.41
C ASP A 191 -7.82 10.26 2.39
N ASP A 192 -8.65 11.00 3.12
CA ASP A 192 -8.64 12.47 3.16
C ASP A 192 -7.51 13.06 4.01
N GLY A 193 -6.75 12.22 4.73
CA GLY A 193 -5.56 12.62 5.45
C GLY A 193 -4.26 12.32 4.70
N VAL A 194 -3.14 12.62 5.34
CA VAL A 194 -1.79 12.35 4.80
C VAL A 194 -1.28 11.07 5.43
N ASP A 195 -1.16 10.02 4.61
CA ASP A 195 -0.65 8.70 5.00
C ASP A 195 -1.41 8.06 6.17
N THR A 196 -2.72 8.33 6.27
CA THR A 196 -3.57 7.86 7.38
C THR A 196 -4.44 6.65 7.05
N GLY A 197 -4.59 6.34 5.77
CA GLY A 197 -5.56 5.35 5.32
C GLY A 197 -5.23 3.90 5.70
N PRO A 198 -6.16 2.96 5.43
CA PRO A 198 -6.02 1.56 5.78
C PRO A 198 -4.75 0.93 5.18
N ILE A 199 -3.90 0.38 6.05
CA ILE A 199 -2.67 -0.31 5.64
C ILE A 199 -3.02 -1.65 5.00
N ILE A 200 -2.45 -1.92 3.83
CA ILE A 200 -2.61 -3.17 3.09
C ILE A 200 -1.45 -4.11 3.40
N ALA A 201 -0.22 -3.61 3.32
CA ALA A 201 1.00 -4.36 3.62
C ALA A 201 2.16 -3.44 4.02
N GLN A 202 3.16 -4.00 4.69
CA GLN A 202 4.38 -3.30 5.07
C GLN A 202 5.60 -4.17 4.78
N GLY A 203 6.69 -3.52 4.35
CA GLY A 203 7.98 -4.14 4.13
C GLY A 203 9.00 -3.48 5.06
N VAL A 204 9.79 -4.30 5.77
CA VAL A 204 10.70 -3.83 6.81
C VAL A 204 12.13 -3.69 6.25
N VAL A 205 12.83 -2.64 6.66
CA VAL A 205 14.23 -2.37 6.33
C VAL A 205 14.99 -1.96 7.59
N GLU A 206 16.15 -2.59 7.79
CA GLU A 206 17.09 -2.22 8.86
C GLU A 206 17.81 -0.91 8.54
N VAL A 207 17.87 -0.01 9.52
CA VAL A 207 18.71 1.19 9.49
C VAL A 207 20.07 0.82 10.04
N ARG A 208 21.11 1.01 9.22
CA ARG A 208 22.50 0.69 9.51
C ARG A 208 23.27 1.95 9.86
N ASP A 209 24.40 1.80 10.54
CA ASP A 209 25.19 2.95 10.95
C ASP A 209 25.79 3.71 9.75
N GLU A 210 26.02 3.03 8.61
CA GLU A 210 26.49 3.67 7.37
C GLU A 210 25.43 4.56 6.71
N ASP A 211 24.14 4.36 7.00
CA ASP A 211 23.06 5.19 6.43
C ASP A 211 23.07 6.63 6.93
N TYR A 212 23.80 6.90 8.02
CA TYR A 212 23.98 8.24 8.54
C TYR A 212 25.09 9.01 7.79
N GLU A 213 25.97 8.31 7.08
CA GLU A 213 27.12 8.91 6.39
C GLU A 213 26.74 9.62 5.09
N ASP A 214 25.67 9.17 4.42
CA ASP A 214 25.23 9.66 3.11
C ASP A 214 23.86 10.36 3.13
N GLU A 215 23.48 10.89 4.29
CA GLU A 215 22.17 11.52 4.52
C GLU A 215 20.97 10.62 4.19
N GLY A 216 21.15 9.29 4.28
CA GLY A 216 20.09 8.31 4.08
C GLY A 216 19.82 7.95 2.64
N VAL A 217 20.72 8.28 1.71
CA VAL A 217 20.57 7.91 0.29
C VAL A 217 20.57 6.39 0.13
N ALA A 218 21.51 5.68 0.74
CA ALA A 218 21.57 4.22 0.73
C ALA A 218 20.36 3.57 1.40
N LEU A 219 19.87 4.14 2.51
CA LEU A 219 18.66 3.69 3.17
C LEU A 219 17.44 3.84 2.25
N HIS A 220 17.30 5.01 1.62
CA HIS A 220 16.18 5.30 0.73
C HIS A 220 16.17 4.34 -0.47
N GLU A 221 17.31 4.05 -1.09
CA GLU A 221 17.36 3.09 -2.19
C GLU A 221 16.99 1.67 -1.74
N ARG A 222 17.46 1.22 -0.57
CA ARG A 222 17.03 -0.07 0.00
C ARG A 222 15.53 -0.13 0.30
N ILE A 223 14.95 0.97 0.82
CA ILE A 223 13.49 1.08 1.00
C ILE A 223 12.78 0.96 -0.35
N LYS A 224 13.24 1.67 -1.39
CA LYS A 224 12.62 1.60 -2.73
C LYS A 224 12.70 0.20 -3.35
N GLU A 225 13.74 -0.58 -3.08
CA GLU A 225 13.81 -1.99 -3.53
C GLU A 225 12.70 -2.84 -2.93
N VAL A 226 12.47 -2.70 -1.61
CA VAL A 226 11.39 -3.41 -0.91
C VAL A 226 10.02 -2.88 -1.35
N GLU A 227 9.89 -1.57 -1.48
CA GLU A 227 8.66 -0.89 -1.91
C GLU A 227 8.19 -1.37 -3.28
N ARG A 228 9.08 -1.41 -4.28
CA ARG A 228 8.75 -1.89 -5.64
C ARG A 228 8.17 -3.30 -5.60
N ARG A 229 8.85 -4.23 -4.91
CA ARG A 229 8.41 -5.63 -4.80
C ARG A 229 7.08 -5.74 -4.08
N LEU A 230 6.92 -4.99 -2.98
CA LEU A 230 5.72 -5.01 -2.17
C LEU A 230 4.51 -4.44 -2.92
N LEU A 231 4.68 -3.33 -3.65
CA LEU A 231 3.63 -2.73 -4.46
C LEU A 231 3.14 -3.69 -5.55
N VAL A 232 4.06 -4.32 -6.27
CA VAL A 232 3.75 -5.30 -7.33
C VAL A 232 2.96 -6.49 -6.75
N ASP A 233 3.42 -7.09 -5.64
CA ASP A 233 2.68 -8.18 -4.98
C ASP A 233 1.28 -7.76 -4.56
N VAL A 234 1.16 -6.60 -3.88
CA VAL A 234 -0.11 -6.11 -3.35
C VAL A 234 -1.09 -5.83 -4.47
N VAL A 235 -0.70 -5.11 -5.52
CA VAL A 235 -1.60 -4.77 -6.63
C VAL A 235 -2.11 -6.04 -7.31
N GLY A 236 -1.24 -7.00 -7.63
CA GLY A 236 -1.65 -8.27 -8.23
C GLY A 236 -2.57 -9.10 -7.32
N ARG A 237 -2.36 -9.08 -6.00
CA ARG A 237 -3.25 -9.77 -5.04
C ARG A 237 -4.61 -9.09 -4.90
N LEU A 238 -4.64 -7.75 -4.79
CA LEU A 238 -5.90 -7.00 -4.75
C LEU A 238 -6.73 -7.26 -6.00
N ALA A 239 -6.08 -7.26 -7.17
CA ALA A 239 -6.74 -7.45 -8.46
C ALA A 239 -7.32 -8.86 -8.63
N ARG A 240 -6.55 -9.91 -8.29
CA ARG A 240 -6.98 -11.31 -8.45
C ARG A 240 -8.00 -11.77 -7.42
N ASN A 241 -7.80 -11.37 -6.17
CA ASN A 241 -8.55 -11.95 -5.07
C ASN A 241 -9.72 -11.07 -4.62
N GLY A 242 -9.67 -9.77 -4.90
CA GLY A 242 -10.54 -8.80 -4.27
C GLY A 242 -10.18 -8.59 -2.79
N TYR A 243 -10.84 -7.62 -2.17
CA TYR A 243 -10.55 -7.22 -0.80
C TYR A 243 -11.77 -6.54 -0.14
N ARG A 244 -11.70 -6.44 1.18
CA ARG A 244 -12.64 -5.66 1.99
C ARG A 244 -11.88 -4.76 2.93
N ILE A 245 -12.48 -3.61 3.25
CA ILE A 245 -11.98 -2.67 4.23
C ILE A 245 -12.96 -2.69 5.42
N GLU A 246 -12.49 -3.17 6.57
CA GLU A 246 -13.26 -3.26 7.81
C GLU A 246 -12.72 -2.25 8.81
N GLY A 247 -13.33 -1.06 8.83
CA GLY A 247 -12.78 0.10 9.53
C GLY A 247 -11.43 0.49 8.93
N ARG A 248 -10.34 0.23 9.66
CA ARG A 248 -8.95 0.50 9.21
C ARG A 248 -8.20 -0.73 8.72
N LYS A 249 -8.82 -1.91 8.75
CA LYS A 249 -8.18 -3.19 8.42
C LYS A 249 -8.52 -3.60 7.01
N VAL A 250 -7.51 -3.95 6.23
CA VAL A 250 -7.68 -4.51 4.88
C VAL A 250 -7.59 -6.04 4.96
N VAL A 251 -8.56 -6.72 4.36
CA VAL A 251 -8.56 -8.18 4.22
C VAL A 251 -8.60 -8.50 2.72
N ILE A 252 -7.51 -9.06 2.20
CA ILE A 252 -7.46 -9.62 0.84
C ILE A 252 -8.08 -11.02 0.90
N GLN A 253 -8.99 -11.32 -0.02
CA GLN A 253 -9.81 -12.54 0.03
C GLN A 253 -9.09 -13.79 -0.51
#